data_AF-A0A2I0KBT7-F1
#
_entry.id   AF-A0A2I0KBT7-F1
#
_cell.length_a   1.000
_cell.length_b   1.000
_cell.length_c   1.000
_cell.angle_alpha   90.00
_cell.angle_beta   90.00
_cell.angle_gamma   90.00
#
_symmetry.space_group_name_H-M   'P 1'
#
loop_
_entity.id
_entity.type
_entity.pdbx_description
1 polymer ?
#
loop_
_entity_poly.entity_id
_entity_poly.type
_entity_poly.pdbx_seq_one_letter_code
_entity_poly.pdbx_strand_id
1 'polypeptide(L)'
;MGEVAVYSEHQNLDLRNLDNVISEENEFEEANSFPPDLKGGSTTSYESKDSQEAQKLLDKGLLQHGCSHYRRRCRIRAPCCGQIFDCRYCHNEAMNNINVDKKERHDMPRHQISQVICSLCGTEQEVRQVCINCGVCMGRYFCSTCKLYDDDTSKRQYHCDECGICRIGGSENFFHCYKC
;
A
#
# COMPACT_ATOMS: atom_id res chain seq x y z
N MET A 1 -24.04 -57.07 10.94
CA MET A 1 -24.46 -57.61 9.64
C MET A 1 -25.72 -56.87 9.22
N GLY A 2 -25.71 -56.27 8.02
CA GLY A 2 -26.74 -55.39 7.47
C GLY A 2 -26.57 -53.92 7.88
N GLU A 3 -26.77 -52.90 7.05
CA GLU A 3 -27.13 -52.77 5.62
C GLU A 3 -26.79 -51.32 5.18
N VAL A 4 -26.92 -51.07 3.88
CA VAL A 4 -26.27 -50.07 3.01
C VAL A 4 -27.05 -48.74 2.90
N ALA A 5 -26.53 -47.80 2.07
CA ALA A 5 -27.21 -46.76 1.26
C ALA A 5 -26.88 -45.29 1.71
N VAL A 6 -26.53 -44.26 0.91
CA VAL A 6 -26.38 -43.98 -0.55
C VAL A 6 -25.52 -42.69 -0.71
N TYR A 7 -24.57 -42.69 -1.65
CA TYR A 7 -23.98 -41.63 -2.51
C TYR A 7 -24.16 -40.12 -2.22
N SER A 8 -23.08 -39.33 -2.42
CA SER A 8 -22.86 -38.58 -3.67
C SER A 8 -21.44 -37.99 -3.77
N GLU A 9 -20.86 -38.12 -4.97
CA GLU A 9 -19.52 -37.69 -5.38
C GLU A 9 -19.37 -36.17 -5.45
N HIS A 10 -18.16 -35.65 -5.19
CA HIS A 10 -17.60 -34.59 -6.03
C HIS A 10 -16.08 -34.77 -6.12
N GLN A 11 -15.63 -35.05 -7.33
CA GLN A 11 -14.24 -35.22 -7.73
C GLN A 11 -13.54 -33.85 -7.85
N ASN A 12 -12.26 -33.83 -7.47
CA ASN A 12 -11.30 -32.74 -7.70
C ASN A 12 -11.28 -32.29 -9.17
N LEU A 13 -10.96 -31.01 -9.43
CA LEU A 13 -9.98 -30.64 -10.47
C LEU A 13 -9.53 -29.16 -10.42
N ASP A 14 -8.28 -29.01 -10.86
CA ASP A 14 -7.34 -27.91 -10.86
C ASP A 14 -7.80 -26.52 -11.35
N LEU A 15 -7.26 -25.50 -10.68
CA LEU A 15 -7.18 -24.10 -11.09
C LEU A 15 -6.11 -23.92 -12.17
N ARG A 16 -6.49 -23.72 -13.45
CA ARG A 16 -5.66 -23.01 -14.45
C ARG A 16 -6.51 -22.31 -15.53
N ASN A 17 -6.05 -21.10 -15.87
CA ASN A 17 -6.17 -20.39 -17.15
C ASN A 17 -7.50 -19.70 -17.49
N LEU A 18 -7.49 -18.36 -17.40
CA LEU A 18 -8.32 -17.50 -18.24
C LEU A 18 -7.45 -16.43 -18.91
N ASP A 19 -6.46 -16.91 -19.68
CA ASP A 19 -5.78 -16.15 -20.73
C ASP A 19 -6.08 -16.87 -22.06
N ASN A 20 -6.86 -16.21 -22.94
CA ASN A 20 -6.85 -16.30 -24.42
C ASN A 20 -8.26 -16.23 -25.04
N VAL A 21 -8.59 -15.04 -25.57
CA VAL A 21 -9.16 -14.84 -26.91
C VAL A 21 -8.64 -13.44 -27.30
N ILE A 22 -7.81 -13.17 -28.31
CA ILE A 22 -7.92 -13.48 -29.75
C ILE A 22 -6.50 -13.37 -30.35
N SER A 23 -6.09 -14.35 -31.17
CA SER A 23 -4.89 -14.35 -32.00
C SER A 23 -5.19 -13.84 -33.42
N GLU A 24 -4.31 -12.94 -33.93
CA GLU A 24 -3.69 -12.88 -35.27
C GLU A 24 -4.64 -12.88 -36.51
N GLU A 25 -4.57 -12.03 -37.55
CA GLU A 25 -3.49 -11.30 -38.23
C GLU A 25 -4.11 -10.12 -39.03
N ASN A 26 -3.40 -8.99 -39.18
CA ASN A 26 -3.24 -8.35 -40.50
C ASN A 26 -2.20 -7.22 -40.44
N GLU A 27 -1.10 -7.43 -41.16
CA GLU A 27 -0.11 -6.42 -41.51
C GLU A 27 -0.64 -5.52 -42.63
N PHE A 28 -0.44 -4.20 -42.54
CA PHE A 28 -0.07 -3.38 -43.70
C PHE A 28 0.51 -2.04 -43.23
N GLU A 29 1.75 -1.75 -43.67
CA GLU A 29 2.41 -0.46 -43.48
C GLU A 29 2.05 0.57 -44.56
N GLU A 30 2.26 1.83 -44.17
CA GLU A 30 2.72 2.97 -44.97
C GLU A 30 1.77 3.82 -45.86
N ALA A 31 1.82 5.12 -45.49
CA ALA A 31 2.02 6.30 -46.34
C ALA A 31 0.84 7.20 -46.74
N ASN A 32 1.18 8.50 -46.69
CA ASN A 32 0.54 9.71 -47.27
C ASN A 32 -0.46 10.46 -46.34
N SER A 33 -0.14 11.58 -45.68
CA SER A 33 0.39 12.90 -46.07
C SER A 33 -0.70 13.99 -46.20
N PHE A 34 -0.61 15.00 -45.29
CA PHE A 34 -1.11 16.40 -45.30
C PHE A 34 -2.58 16.72 -44.92
N PRO A 35 -2.93 17.95 -44.42
CA PRO A 35 -2.14 19.11 -43.91
C PRO A 35 -2.59 19.64 -42.51
N PRO A 36 -1.96 20.72 -41.96
CA PRO A 36 -2.12 21.17 -40.57
C PRO A 36 -3.21 22.25 -40.35
N ASP A 37 -3.45 22.53 -39.06
CA ASP A 37 -4.14 23.68 -38.46
C ASP A 37 -5.67 23.76 -38.50
N LEU A 38 -6.30 23.40 -37.37
CA LEU A 38 -7.40 24.19 -36.80
C LEU A 38 -7.23 24.34 -35.28
N LYS A 39 -7.10 25.60 -34.87
CA LYS A 39 -7.05 26.09 -33.49
C LYS A 39 -8.35 25.83 -32.74
N GLY A 40 -8.22 25.59 -31.43
CA GLY A 40 -9.15 26.08 -30.42
C GLY A 40 -10.43 25.28 -30.24
N GLY A 41 -10.47 24.46 -29.20
CA GLY A 41 -11.70 23.88 -28.66
C GLY A 41 -11.48 23.49 -27.21
N SER A 42 -12.18 24.17 -26.31
CA SER A 42 -12.20 23.90 -24.87
C SER A 42 -12.38 22.40 -24.62
N THR A 43 -11.41 21.77 -23.96
CA THR A 43 -11.62 20.48 -23.31
C THR A 43 -12.54 20.72 -22.13
N THR A 44 -13.84 20.67 -22.37
CA THR A 44 -14.87 20.58 -21.34
C THR A 44 -14.53 19.36 -20.48
N SER A 45 -14.03 19.63 -19.27
CA SER A 45 -13.70 18.64 -18.25
C SER A 45 -15.00 18.07 -17.66
N TYR A 46 -15.57 17.07 -18.32
CA TYR A 46 -16.60 16.23 -17.70
C TYR A 46 -15.91 15.26 -16.73
N GLU A 47 -15.35 15.81 -15.65
CA GLU A 47 -15.00 14.98 -14.49
C GLU A 47 -16.32 14.45 -13.92
N SER A 48 -16.53 13.14 -14.06
CA SER A 48 -17.72 12.47 -13.53
C SER A 48 -17.80 12.69 -12.01
N LYS A 49 -18.97 13.12 -11.52
CA LYS A 49 -19.23 13.36 -10.09
C LYS A 49 -18.80 12.20 -9.18
N ASP A 50 -18.86 10.98 -9.71
CA ASP A 50 -18.46 9.75 -9.02
C ASP A 50 -16.96 9.72 -8.65
N SER A 51 -16.09 10.27 -9.51
CA SER A 51 -14.64 10.29 -9.29
C SER A 51 -14.24 11.21 -8.14
N GLN A 52 -14.95 12.33 -7.99
CA GLN A 52 -14.70 13.28 -6.91
C GLN A 52 -15.11 12.73 -5.55
N GLU A 53 -16.21 11.97 -5.49
CA GLU A 53 -16.69 11.38 -4.25
C GLU A 53 -15.77 10.23 -3.78
N ALA A 54 -15.28 9.41 -4.72
CA ALA A 54 -14.27 8.39 -4.43
C ALA A 54 -12.96 9.01 -3.87
N GLN A 55 -12.49 10.11 -4.46
CA GLN A 55 -11.29 10.79 -3.98
C GLN A 55 -11.48 11.37 -2.56
N LYS A 56 -12.64 11.99 -2.29
CA LYS A 56 -12.97 12.47 -0.93
C LYS A 56 -12.97 11.35 0.10
N LEU A 57 -13.47 10.16 -0.26
CA LEU A 57 -13.44 9.00 0.63
C LEU A 57 -12.00 8.57 0.95
N LEU A 58 -11.14 8.47 -0.08
CA LEU A 58 -9.73 8.09 0.09
C LEU A 58 -8.96 9.08 0.97
N ASP A 59 -9.24 10.37 0.81
CA ASP A 59 -8.55 11.47 1.50
C ASP A 59 -9.18 11.85 2.85
N LYS A 60 -10.24 11.15 3.27
CA LYS A 60 -10.84 11.38 4.58
C LYS A 60 -9.78 11.25 5.68
N GLY A 61 -9.64 12.30 6.49
CA GLY A 61 -8.66 12.37 7.59
C GLY A 61 -7.22 12.64 7.17
N LEU A 62 -6.97 13.04 5.91
CA LEU A 62 -5.63 13.29 5.39
C LEU A 62 -4.85 14.29 6.25
N LEU A 63 -3.62 13.92 6.63
CA LEU A 63 -2.71 14.69 7.50
C LEU A 63 -3.20 14.95 8.94
N GLN A 64 -4.37 14.44 9.32
CA GLN A 64 -4.97 14.67 10.66
C GLN A 64 -4.52 13.65 11.72
N HIS A 65 -3.89 12.55 11.28
CA HIS A 65 -3.49 11.43 12.15
C HIS A 65 -1.99 11.13 12.02
N GLY A 66 -1.49 10.32 12.96
CA GLY A 66 -0.10 9.87 13.01
C GLY A 66 0.65 10.47 14.21
N CYS A 67 1.97 10.57 14.09
CA CYS A 67 2.86 11.04 15.14
C CYS A 67 3.83 12.12 14.61
N SER A 68 4.77 12.55 15.44
CA SER A 68 5.85 13.47 15.05
C SER A 68 6.76 12.91 13.93
N HIS A 69 6.90 11.59 13.84
CA HIS A 69 7.75 10.95 12.82
C HIS A 69 7.06 10.84 11.45
N TYR A 70 5.79 10.45 11.44
CA TYR A 70 5.03 10.16 10.21
C TYR A 70 3.58 10.59 10.33
N ARG A 71 3.03 11.21 9.28
CA ARG A 71 1.60 11.49 9.16
C ARG A 71 0.94 10.29 8.52
N ARG A 72 -0.02 9.65 9.17
CA ARG A 72 -0.68 8.46 8.61
C ARG A 72 -1.98 8.16 9.30
N ARG A 73 -2.84 7.42 8.63
CA ARG A 73 -4.19 7.08 9.10
C ARG A 73 -4.31 5.63 9.57
N CYS A 74 -3.21 5.05 10.03
CA CYS A 74 -3.16 3.76 10.70
C CYS A 74 -2.12 3.71 11.83
N ARG A 75 -2.34 2.76 12.75
CA ARG A 75 -1.41 2.32 13.78
C ARG A 75 -0.93 0.91 13.45
N ILE A 76 0.22 0.50 13.98
CA ILE A 76 0.81 -0.82 13.75
C ILE A 76 0.66 -1.69 14.99
N ARG A 77 0.40 -2.98 14.79
CA ARG A 77 0.58 -3.97 15.86
C ARG A 77 2.02 -4.47 15.81
N ALA A 78 2.76 -4.24 16.90
CA ALA A 78 4.13 -4.65 17.04
C ALA A 78 4.23 -6.19 17.07
N PRO A 79 4.93 -6.84 16.13
CA PRO A 79 5.03 -8.32 16.13
C PRO A 79 5.88 -8.86 17.30
N CYS A 80 6.77 -8.04 17.87
CA CYS A 80 7.64 -8.43 18.97
C CYS A 80 6.92 -8.54 20.32
N CYS A 81 5.93 -7.68 20.58
CA CYS A 81 5.29 -7.58 21.90
C CYS A 81 3.76 -7.47 21.84
N GLY A 82 3.16 -7.49 20.65
CA GLY A 82 1.71 -7.41 20.43
C GLY A 82 1.07 -6.05 20.71
N GLN A 83 1.83 -5.09 21.23
CA GLN A 83 1.35 -3.74 21.57
C GLN A 83 1.11 -2.89 20.31
N ILE A 84 0.25 -1.88 20.44
CA ILE A 84 -0.15 -1.00 19.33
C ILE A 84 0.56 0.34 19.45
N PHE A 85 1.20 0.77 18.38
CA PHE A 85 1.88 2.07 18.29
C PHE A 85 1.50 2.79 17.03
N ASP A 86 1.70 4.11 17.00
CA ASP A 86 1.62 4.84 15.74
C ASP A 86 2.69 4.30 14.77
N CYS A 87 3.99 4.43 15.07
CA CYS A 87 5.08 3.89 14.24
C CYS A 87 6.07 3.02 15.02
N ARG A 88 7.01 2.43 14.26
CA ARG A 88 8.22 1.80 14.76
C ARG A 88 9.06 2.72 15.65
N TYR A 89 9.15 4.02 15.36
CA TYR A 89 9.96 4.94 16.16
C TYR A 89 9.29 5.20 17.51
N CYS A 90 7.98 5.48 17.54
CA CYS A 90 7.21 5.56 18.77
C CYS A 90 7.35 4.29 19.63
N HIS A 91 7.31 3.11 19.01
CA HIS A 91 7.57 1.87 19.70
C HIS A 91 8.98 1.84 20.30
N ASN A 92 10.02 2.07 19.48
CA ASN A 92 11.40 1.97 19.95
C ASN A 92 11.71 3.02 21.03
N GLU A 93 11.14 4.22 20.93
CA GLU A 93 11.25 5.26 21.96
C GLU A 93 10.58 4.82 23.28
N ALA A 94 9.40 4.19 23.20
CA ALA A 94 8.70 3.68 24.37
C ALA A 94 9.45 2.49 25.01
N MET A 95 9.86 1.50 24.21
CA MET A 95 10.47 0.26 24.70
C MET A 95 11.93 0.45 25.14
N ASN A 96 12.66 1.43 24.59
CA ASN A 96 14.03 1.72 25.00
C ASN A 96 14.15 2.88 26.01
N ASN A 97 13.04 3.32 26.59
CA ASN A 97 13.06 4.35 27.63
C ASN A 97 13.85 3.89 28.86
N ILE A 98 14.50 4.83 29.57
CA ILE A 98 15.29 4.52 30.77
C ILE A 98 14.46 3.85 31.87
N ASN A 99 13.16 4.15 31.92
CA ASN A 99 12.22 3.62 32.90
C ASN A 99 11.72 2.19 32.56
N VAL A 100 12.07 1.66 31.39
CA VAL A 100 11.74 0.28 31.01
C VAL A 100 12.84 -0.66 31.50
N ASP A 101 12.42 -1.77 32.11
CA ASP A 101 13.29 -2.85 32.54
C ASP A 101 14.19 -3.28 31.39
N LYS A 102 15.50 -3.43 31.67
CA LYS A 102 16.50 -3.73 30.64
C LYS A 102 16.16 -4.98 29.82
N LYS A 103 15.46 -5.96 30.42
CA LYS A 103 15.05 -7.21 29.77
C LYS A 103 13.92 -7.02 28.75
N GLU A 104 13.11 -5.98 28.92
CA GLU A 104 11.98 -5.65 28.05
C GLU A 104 12.37 -4.65 26.95
N ARG A 105 13.62 -4.15 26.95
CA ARG A 105 14.09 -3.21 25.91
C ARG A 105 14.36 -3.94 24.61
N HIS A 106 13.74 -3.47 23.53
CA HIS A 106 13.90 -4.04 22.21
C HIS A 106 13.46 -3.07 21.12
N ASP A 107 13.95 -3.32 19.91
CA ASP A 107 13.55 -2.62 18.70
C ASP A 107 12.52 -3.44 17.91
N MET A 108 11.62 -2.72 17.24
CA MET A 108 10.63 -3.34 16.38
C MET A 108 11.27 -3.92 15.10
N PRO A 109 11.00 -5.20 14.76
CA PRO A 109 11.44 -5.78 13.50
C PRO A 109 10.56 -5.27 12.34
N ARG A 110 11.03 -4.22 11.65
CA ARG A 110 10.27 -3.44 10.64
C ARG A 110 9.60 -4.26 9.53
N HIS A 111 10.24 -5.33 9.05
CA HIS A 111 9.72 -6.13 7.93
C HIS A 111 8.68 -7.18 8.34
N GLN A 112 8.55 -7.45 9.64
CA GLN A 112 7.65 -8.48 10.18
C GLN A 112 6.27 -7.92 10.58
N ILE A 113 6.03 -6.62 10.38
CA ILE A 113 4.71 -6.04 10.63
C ILE A 113 3.73 -6.62 9.61
N SER A 114 2.70 -7.29 10.10
CA SER A 114 1.66 -7.94 9.31
C SER A 114 0.26 -7.37 9.54
N GLN A 115 0.04 -6.69 10.67
CA GLN A 115 -1.26 -6.17 11.09
C GLN A 115 -1.19 -4.66 11.37
N VAL A 116 -2.22 -3.95 10.91
CA VAL A 116 -2.42 -2.50 11.10
C VAL A 116 -3.84 -2.22 11.54
N ILE A 117 -4.03 -1.13 12.30
CA ILE A 117 -5.32 -0.70 12.82
C ILE A 117 -5.64 0.66 12.20
N CYS A 118 -6.76 0.77 11.49
CA CYS A 118 -7.19 2.04 10.91
C CYS A 118 -7.47 3.09 12.00
N SER A 119 -6.91 4.29 11.86
CA SER A 119 -7.09 5.36 12.86
C SER A 119 -8.46 6.04 12.76
N LEU A 120 -9.21 5.82 11.68
CA LEU A 120 -10.53 6.45 11.47
C LEU A 120 -11.68 5.57 11.93
N CYS A 121 -11.64 4.26 11.65
CA CYS A 121 -12.72 3.34 11.99
C CYS A 121 -12.34 2.28 13.02
N GLY A 122 -11.06 2.17 13.38
CA GLY A 122 -10.59 1.19 14.35
C GLY A 122 -10.46 -0.25 13.84
N THR A 123 -10.75 -0.52 12.57
CA THR A 123 -10.61 -1.87 11.99
C THR A 123 -9.16 -2.32 12.01
N GLU A 124 -8.91 -3.47 12.62
CA GLU A 124 -7.65 -4.22 12.52
C GLU A 124 -7.68 -5.09 11.25
N GLN A 125 -6.60 -5.05 10.48
CA GLN A 125 -6.49 -5.69 9.18
C GLN A 125 -5.03 -5.98 8.81
N GLU A 126 -4.85 -6.84 7.81
CA GLU A 126 -3.54 -7.03 7.19
C GLU A 126 -3.01 -5.72 6.58
N VAL A 127 -1.68 -5.64 6.48
CA VAL A 127 -0.99 -4.52 5.82
C VAL A 127 -1.51 -4.35 4.40
N ARG A 128 -2.25 -3.26 4.20
CA ARG A 128 -2.71 -2.76 2.91
C ARG A 128 -2.65 -1.24 2.94
N GLN A 129 -2.62 -0.59 1.77
CA GLN A 129 -2.66 0.86 1.71
C GLN A 129 -4.04 1.40 2.07
N VAL A 130 -5.11 0.69 1.68
CA VAL A 130 -6.50 1.13 1.87
C VAL A 130 -7.15 0.32 2.98
N CYS A 131 -7.95 0.99 3.81
CA CYS A 131 -8.72 0.33 4.86
C CYS A 131 -9.81 -0.56 4.24
N ILE A 132 -9.89 -1.82 4.65
CA ILE A 132 -10.85 -2.79 4.10
C ILE A 132 -12.29 -2.50 4.50
N ASN A 133 -12.50 -1.73 5.57
CA ASN A 133 -13.82 -1.44 6.11
C ASN A 133 -14.34 -0.08 5.63
N CYS A 134 -13.58 1.00 5.86
CA CYS A 134 -14.04 2.36 5.55
C CYS A 134 -13.50 2.93 4.23
N GLY A 135 -12.66 2.19 3.49
CA GLY A 135 -12.19 2.60 2.16
C GLY A 135 -11.20 3.76 2.14
N VAL A 136 -10.78 4.29 3.29
CA VAL A 136 -9.82 5.40 3.34
C VAL A 136 -8.42 4.90 2.96
N CYS A 137 -7.68 5.68 2.19
CA CYS A 137 -6.24 5.45 2.02
C CYS A 137 -5.57 5.68 3.40
N MET A 138 -4.61 4.86 3.82
CA MET A 138 -3.98 4.96 5.16
C MET A 138 -2.62 5.70 5.15
N GLY A 139 -2.08 5.95 3.96
CA GLY A 139 -0.87 6.74 3.73
C GLY A 139 -0.74 7.03 2.24
N ARG A 140 -0.59 8.30 1.85
CA ARG A 140 -0.40 8.69 0.43
C ARG A 140 0.83 8.02 -0.18
N TYR A 141 1.94 8.04 0.56
CA TYR A 141 3.07 7.15 0.33
C TYR A 141 2.87 5.85 1.11
N PHE A 142 2.97 4.73 0.41
CA PHE A 142 2.96 3.40 1.00
C PHE A 142 4.08 2.55 0.42
N CYS A 143 4.89 1.96 1.29
CA CYS A 143 5.87 0.95 0.90
C CYS A 143 5.50 -0.38 1.54
N SER A 144 5.10 -1.36 0.71
CA SER A 144 4.74 -2.70 1.15
C SER A 144 5.93 -3.49 1.70
N THR A 145 7.16 -3.25 1.21
CA THR A 145 8.38 -3.90 1.72
C THR A 145 8.72 -3.42 3.13
N CYS A 146 8.77 -2.10 3.33
CA CYS A 146 9.12 -1.49 4.62
C CYS A 146 7.93 -1.32 5.58
N LYS A 147 6.70 -1.59 5.12
CA LYS A 147 5.46 -1.36 5.86
C LYS A 147 5.33 0.10 6.32
N LEU A 148 5.80 1.03 5.49
CA LEU A 148 5.82 2.46 5.77
C LEU A 148 4.60 3.15 5.17
N TYR A 149 3.94 3.98 5.98
CA TYR A 149 2.81 4.82 5.60
C TYR A 149 3.17 6.26 5.94
N ASP A 150 3.09 7.16 4.97
CA ASP A 150 3.25 8.61 5.20
C ASP A 150 2.34 9.41 4.27
N ASP A 151 1.57 10.33 4.81
CA ASP A 151 0.72 11.26 4.09
C ASP A 151 1.50 12.48 3.61
N ASP A 152 2.59 12.79 4.29
CA ASP A 152 3.46 13.89 3.94
C ASP A 152 4.41 13.49 2.81
N THR A 153 3.91 13.51 1.59
CA THR A 153 4.70 13.19 0.38
C THR A 153 5.69 14.29 -0.01
N SER A 154 5.69 15.44 0.69
CA SER A 154 6.65 16.53 0.42
C SER A 154 8.09 16.10 0.69
N LYS A 155 8.30 15.10 1.55
CA LYS A 155 9.62 14.50 1.83
C LYS A 155 10.16 13.67 0.66
N ARG A 156 9.36 13.40 -0.37
CA ARG A 156 9.74 12.61 -1.55
C ARG A 156 10.35 11.26 -1.16
N GLN A 157 9.62 10.51 -0.34
CA GLN A 157 10.03 9.18 0.09
C GLN A 157 10.15 8.25 -1.11
N TYR A 158 11.13 7.36 -1.08
CA TYR A 158 11.26 6.30 -2.07
C TYR A 158 11.87 5.05 -1.43
N HIS A 159 11.54 3.87 -1.94
CA HIS A 159 12.21 2.64 -1.54
C HIS A 159 13.47 2.46 -2.39
N CYS A 160 14.60 2.16 -1.75
CA CYS A 160 15.80 1.73 -2.45
C CYS A 160 15.90 0.21 -2.32
N ASP A 161 15.66 -0.52 -3.41
CA ASP A 161 15.63 -1.99 -3.42
C ASP A 161 16.97 -2.58 -2.97
N GLU A 162 18.09 -2.02 -3.46
CA GLU A 162 19.45 -2.44 -3.10
C GLU A 162 19.76 -2.24 -1.60
N CYS A 163 19.18 -1.21 -0.97
CA CYS A 163 19.32 -1.01 0.48
C CYS A 163 18.25 -1.76 1.30
N GLY A 164 17.16 -2.20 0.68
CA GLY A 164 15.98 -2.76 1.36
C GLY A 164 15.29 -1.79 2.34
N ILE A 165 15.46 -0.48 2.17
CA ILE A 165 14.89 0.54 3.07
C ILE A 165 14.36 1.77 2.33
N CYS A 166 13.34 2.40 2.92
CA CYS A 166 12.87 3.70 2.46
C CYS A 166 13.86 4.82 2.82
N ARG A 167 14.10 5.70 1.86
CA ARG A 167 14.88 6.94 1.96
C ARG A 167 13.96 8.14 1.69
N ILE A 168 14.49 9.34 1.88
CA ILE A 168 13.80 10.62 1.63
C ILE A 168 14.60 11.48 0.66
N GLY A 169 13.94 12.42 -0.01
CA GLY A 169 14.57 13.39 -0.90
C GLY A 169 14.48 13.07 -2.39
N GLY A 170 13.72 12.03 -2.80
CA GLY A 170 13.47 11.67 -4.20
C GLY A 170 14.56 10.79 -4.79
N SER A 171 14.19 9.69 -5.46
CA SER A 171 15.15 8.70 -5.97
C SER A 171 16.11 9.27 -7.00
N GLU A 172 15.68 10.28 -7.76
CA GLU A 172 16.48 10.96 -8.78
C GLU A 172 17.64 11.79 -8.22
N ASN A 173 17.63 12.12 -6.92
CA ASN A 173 18.69 12.91 -6.28
C ASN A 173 19.76 12.04 -5.61
N PHE A 174 19.60 10.72 -5.63
CA PHE A 174 20.50 9.79 -4.95
C PHE A 174 20.87 8.62 -5.85
N PHE A 175 22.02 8.02 -5.57
CA PHE A 175 22.44 6.77 -6.18
C PHE A 175 22.83 5.78 -5.09
N HIS A 176 22.69 4.49 -5.39
CA HIS A 176 23.20 3.43 -4.53
C HIS A 176 24.67 3.16 -4.87
N CYS A 177 25.54 3.12 -3.85
CA CYS A 177 26.93 2.71 -4.02
C CYS A 177 27.08 1.24 -3.64
N TYR A 178 27.27 0.35 -4.62
CA TYR A 178 27.41 -1.10 -4.39
C TYR A 178 28.65 -1.53 -3.59
N LYS A 179 29.55 -0.57 -3.29
CA LYS A 179 30.75 -0.82 -2.47
C LYS A 179 30.55 -0.48 -0.99
N CYS A 180 29.50 0.25 -0.64
CA CYS A 180 29.28 0.82 0.69
C CYS A 180 28.03 0.27 1.38
#